data_AF-W5J559-F1
#
_entry.id   AF-W5J559-F1
#
_cell.length_a   1.000
_cell.length_b   1.000
_cell.length_c   1.000
_cell.angle_alpha   90.00
_cell.angle_beta   90.00
_cell.angle_gamma   90.00
#
_symmetry.space_group_name_H-M   'P 1'
#
loop_
_entity.id
_entity.type
_entity.pdbx_description
1 polymer ?
#
loop_
_entity_poly.entity_id
_entity_poly.type
_entity_poly.pdbx_seq_one_letter_code
_entity_poly.pdbx_strand_id
1 'polypeptide(L)'
;MSTEPAPSSPASGPPADLDNLLEHVGRFGPFQFWQCALLLLPVIFNAFSNLCYVFTAGDLNYRCHIGGCENGTQSEPYIPPWLHNAVRACDAADFNSSIIDRCTDLVYEDPAERTIVNDFDLLCDENRWKVTLVGTIHNVGQVLALALSGMISDRFGRRITLLLCVGIGSTLGVLRSLTVGYGSFMVFEFLEPVFGSTVYTTAFVLCQELVEPERRVIVKSVVLVAYSLAEAAIGLLAMELRNWRTLTRALFLPGVLSLPLLWTTVESMRWLLTKGHHREVIRILRRIAKANGRPAPSEELLAKFTAQQQAKAGPQDHPDRIKEKSFVQLLAETCRHRRLMLRIVNCSFCWFTNAMVYYGLTLNSVTLAGDKYGNFILITLAAIPPSVAINCILNRYGRRKTQCGSLLLCGLFCLLTLTALKDIGAWANVTLFLLSKMAISLSFSTLYIYTAEIFPTSLRQSFISFCSMVGRFGSMLAPQMPLLQALWAPLPMVLFGSVALLSGLLILEFPETTGTTLPDTLEEAAALNNAGTARKSHPGAMEEAKLTTSA
;
A
#
# COMPACT_ATOMS: atom_id res chain seq x y z
N MET A 1 17.75 33.87 66.25
CA MET A 1 18.35 33.59 64.92
C MET A 1 17.54 32.46 64.34
N SER A 2 16.44 32.83 63.69
CA SER A 2 15.34 31.95 63.29
C SER A 2 15.47 31.78 61.78
N THR A 3 15.91 30.62 61.32
CA THR A 3 16.09 30.32 59.89
C THR A 3 14.75 29.98 59.27
N GLU A 4 14.28 30.84 58.36
CA GLU A 4 13.17 30.56 57.44
C GLU A 4 13.50 29.37 56.52
N PRO A 5 12.54 28.49 56.21
CA PRO A 5 12.70 27.50 55.16
C PRO A 5 12.46 28.12 53.77
N ALA A 6 13.29 27.70 52.81
CA ALA A 6 13.29 28.10 51.41
C ALA A 6 11.94 27.85 50.70
N PRO A 7 11.60 28.66 49.67
CA PRO A 7 10.34 28.52 48.95
C PRO A 7 10.29 27.20 48.16
N SER A 8 9.18 26.50 48.30
CA SER A 8 8.85 25.27 47.60
C SER A 8 8.80 25.48 46.08
N SER A 9 9.47 24.59 45.35
CA SER A 9 9.38 24.47 43.89
C SER A 9 7.91 24.27 43.47
N PRO A 10 7.40 24.96 42.43
CA PRO A 10 6.04 24.74 41.96
C PRO A 10 5.90 23.31 41.44
N ALA A 11 4.88 22.62 41.92
CA ALA A 11 4.55 21.24 41.58
C ALA A 11 4.60 21.04 40.05
N SER A 12 5.48 20.13 39.62
CA SER A 12 5.59 19.68 38.25
C SER A 12 4.34 18.87 37.88
N GLY A 13 3.31 19.57 37.38
CA GLY A 13 2.22 18.91 36.65
C GLY A 13 2.78 18.12 35.46
N PRO A 14 2.03 17.14 34.93
CA PRO A 14 2.47 16.33 33.80
C PRO A 14 2.90 17.24 32.63
N PRO A 15 3.95 16.87 31.87
CA PRO A 15 4.47 17.69 30.79
C PRO A 15 3.35 18.03 29.79
N ALA A 16 3.34 19.27 29.30
CA ALA A 16 2.41 19.71 28.27
C ALA A 16 2.86 19.11 26.92
N ASP A 17 2.52 17.84 26.71
CA ASP A 17 2.69 17.16 25.44
C ASP A 17 1.44 17.33 24.57
N LEU A 18 1.61 17.35 23.25
CA LEU A 18 0.50 17.51 22.30
C LEU A 18 -0.56 16.42 22.49
N ASP A 19 -0.14 15.19 22.76
CA ASP A 19 -1.06 14.07 23.01
C ASP A 19 -1.91 14.31 24.28
N ASN A 20 -1.34 14.92 25.34
CA ASN A 20 -2.07 15.28 26.56
C ASN A 20 -3.10 16.40 26.30
N LEU A 21 -2.75 17.37 25.45
CA LEU A 21 -3.69 18.42 25.03
C LEU A 21 -4.83 17.86 24.18
N LEU A 22 -4.55 16.91 23.29
CA LEU A 22 -5.57 16.23 22.48
C LEU A 22 -6.56 15.44 23.35
N GLU A 23 -6.06 14.78 24.40
CA GLU A 23 -6.92 14.11 25.36
C GLU A 23 -7.83 15.11 26.10
N HIS A 24 -7.29 16.29 26.45
CA HIS A 24 -8.03 17.35 27.14
C HIS A 24 -9.14 17.98 26.30
N VAL A 25 -8.91 18.23 25.00
CA VAL A 25 -9.93 18.82 24.09
C VAL A 25 -10.99 17.81 23.62
N GLY A 26 -10.94 16.57 24.13
CA GLY A 26 -11.98 15.57 23.99
C GLY A 26 -11.51 14.34 23.20
N ARG A 27 -11.63 13.18 23.84
CA ARG A 27 -11.41 11.85 23.23
C ARG A 27 -12.29 11.69 21.98
N PHE A 28 -11.68 11.37 20.84
CA PHE A 28 -12.28 11.20 19.50
C PHE A 28 -13.73 11.69 19.35
N GLY A 29 -13.91 13.00 19.17
CA GLY A 29 -15.22 13.62 19.04
C GLY A 29 -15.71 13.78 17.59
N PRO A 30 -16.86 14.46 17.38
CA PRO A 30 -17.45 14.68 16.06
C PRO A 30 -16.49 15.34 15.07
N PHE A 31 -15.62 16.24 15.55
CA PHE A 31 -14.64 16.90 14.70
C PHE A 31 -13.62 15.92 14.13
N GLN A 32 -13.03 15.09 14.99
CA GLN A 32 -12.06 14.09 14.57
C GLN A 32 -12.72 13.06 13.65
N PHE A 33 -13.93 12.59 13.98
CA PHE A 33 -14.68 11.69 13.12
C PHE A 33 -14.89 12.26 11.71
N TRP A 34 -15.36 13.51 11.61
CA TRP A 34 -15.60 14.17 10.33
C TRP A 34 -14.31 14.31 9.51
N GLN A 35 -13.22 14.77 10.15
CA GLN A 35 -11.92 14.91 9.48
C GLN A 35 -11.37 13.55 9.03
N CYS A 36 -11.46 12.51 9.85
CA CYS A 36 -11.07 11.16 9.47
C CYS A 36 -11.91 10.65 8.29
N ALA A 37 -13.23 10.85 8.30
CA ALA A 37 -14.11 10.47 7.21
C ALA A 37 -13.77 11.20 5.91
N LEU A 38 -13.47 12.50 5.97
CA LEU A 38 -12.99 13.28 4.82
C LEU A 38 -11.68 12.72 4.26
N LEU A 39 -10.74 12.33 5.13
CA LEU A 39 -9.45 11.76 4.74
C LEU A 39 -9.56 10.32 4.20
N LEU A 40 -10.73 9.67 4.27
CA LEU A 40 -10.97 8.41 3.56
C LEU A 40 -11.21 8.63 2.06
N LEU A 41 -11.74 9.78 1.63
CA LEU A 41 -11.96 10.05 0.20
C LEU A 41 -10.66 10.01 -0.62
N PRO A 42 -9.57 10.69 -0.21
CA PRO A 42 -8.29 10.58 -0.91
C PRO A 42 -7.70 9.16 -0.88
N VAL A 43 -7.94 8.39 0.20
CA VAL A 43 -7.53 6.97 0.28
C VAL A 43 -8.24 6.15 -0.79
N ILE A 44 -9.55 6.37 -0.99
CA ILE A 44 -10.35 5.72 -2.04
C ILE A 44 -9.81 6.09 -3.43
N PHE A 45 -9.53 7.37 -3.71
CA PHE A 45 -8.99 7.79 -5.01
C PHE A 45 -7.60 7.20 -5.29
N ASN A 46 -6.77 7.06 -4.26
CA ASN A 46 -5.49 6.39 -4.40
C ASN A 46 -5.64 4.90 -4.74
N ALA A 47 -6.63 4.21 -4.16
CA ALA A 47 -6.92 2.82 -4.51
C ALA A 47 -7.34 2.70 -5.98
N PHE A 48 -8.20 3.62 -6.45
CA PHE A 48 -8.60 3.70 -7.86
C PHE A 48 -7.41 3.90 -8.79
N SER A 49 -6.56 4.87 -8.50
CA SER A 49 -5.34 5.15 -9.28
C SER A 49 -4.46 3.89 -9.39
N ASN A 50 -4.17 3.23 -8.26
CA ASN A 50 -3.21 2.14 -8.16
C ASN A 50 -3.55 0.88 -8.97
N LEU A 51 -4.84 0.59 -9.22
CA LEU A 51 -5.27 -0.66 -9.87
C LEU A 51 -6.22 -0.45 -11.05
N CYS A 52 -6.52 0.79 -11.45
CA CYS A 52 -7.38 1.05 -12.61
C CYS A 52 -6.83 0.38 -13.90
N TYR A 53 -5.51 0.27 -14.04
CA TYR A 53 -4.89 -0.32 -15.23
C TYR A 53 -5.23 -1.81 -15.44
N VAL A 54 -5.68 -2.53 -14.41
CA VAL A 54 -6.11 -3.93 -14.53
C VAL A 54 -7.26 -4.08 -15.54
N PHE A 55 -8.15 -3.09 -15.60
CA PHE A 55 -9.29 -3.09 -16.52
C PHE A 55 -9.05 -2.21 -17.75
N THR A 56 -8.30 -1.10 -17.64
CA THR A 56 -8.02 -0.28 -18.83
C THR A 56 -7.10 -0.98 -19.81
N ALA A 57 -6.10 -1.71 -19.31
CA ALA A 57 -5.20 -2.59 -20.06
C ALA A 57 -5.61 -4.07 -19.95
N GLY A 58 -6.90 -4.34 -19.70
CA GLY A 58 -7.44 -5.68 -19.65
C GLY A 58 -7.33 -6.36 -21.01
N ASP A 59 -6.88 -7.62 -21.01
CA ASP A 59 -6.89 -8.44 -22.21
C ASP A 59 -8.33 -8.74 -22.62
N LEU A 60 -8.55 -8.82 -23.93
CA LEU A 60 -9.84 -9.11 -24.51
C LEU A 60 -9.80 -10.52 -25.11
N ASN A 61 -10.91 -11.21 -24.98
CA ASN A 61 -11.13 -12.45 -25.69
C ASN A 61 -11.60 -12.11 -27.11
N TYR A 62 -10.78 -12.42 -28.11
CA TYR A 62 -11.04 -12.10 -29.51
C TYR A 62 -10.56 -13.21 -30.46
N ARG A 63 -11.16 -13.26 -31.66
CA ARG A 63 -10.79 -14.15 -32.76
C ARG A 63 -10.77 -13.40 -34.08
N CYS A 64 -10.18 -14.00 -35.08
CA CYS A 64 -10.25 -13.51 -36.45
C CYS A 64 -11.58 -13.90 -37.11
N HIS A 65 -12.10 -12.97 -37.90
CA HIS A 65 -13.18 -13.24 -38.83
C HIS A 65 -12.66 -14.10 -40.01
N ILE A 66 -13.43 -15.10 -40.42
CA ILE A 66 -13.06 -16.08 -41.44
C ILE A 66 -13.85 -15.76 -42.71
N GLY A 67 -13.27 -14.92 -43.57
CA GLY A 67 -13.88 -14.54 -44.85
C GLY A 67 -14.22 -15.75 -45.72
N GLY A 68 -15.43 -15.76 -46.31
CA GLY A 68 -15.94 -16.85 -47.15
C GLY A 68 -16.80 -17.88 -46.42
N CYS A 69 -16.62 -18.02 -45.10
CA CYS A 69 -17.40 -18.93 -44.25
C CYS A 69 -18.40 -18.18 -43.36
N GLU A 70 -18.12 -16.90 -43.14
CA GLU A 70 -18.81 -15.98 -42.25
C GLU A 70 -19.46 -14.89 -43.11
N ASN A 71 -20.80 -14.80 -43.06
CA ASN A 71 -21.55 -13.77 -43.80
C ASN A 71 -21.47 -12.50 -42.96
N GLY A 72 -20.69 -11.51 -43.40
CA GLY A 72 -20.36 -10.25 -42.69
C GLY A 72 -21.53 -9.33 -42.30
N THR A 73 -22.75 -9.84 -42.12
CA THR A 73 -23.83 -9.19 -41.40
C THR A 73 -23.55 -9.16 -39.90
N GLN A 74 -23.75 -8.00 -39.28
CA GLN A 74 -23.32 -7.65 -37.92
C GLN A 74 -23.72 -8.68 -36.86
N SER A 75 -22.77 -8.90 -35.93
CA SER A 75 -22.81 -9.74 -34.72
C SER A 75 -22.72 -11.26 -34.92
N GLU A 76 -21.61 -11.70 -35.49
CA GLU A 76 -21.20 -13.09 -35.33
C GLU A 76 -20.77 -13.39 -33.88
N PRO A 77 -21.21 -14.52 -33.31
CA PRO A 77 -20.88 -14.88 -31.94
C PRO A 77 -19.42 -15.34 -31.81
N TYR A 78 -18.74 -14.89 -30.78
CA TYR A 78 -17.45 -15.41 -30.35
C TYR A 78 -17.63 -16.81 -29.73
N ILE A 79 -17.08 -17.88 -30.34
CA ILE A 79 -17.26 -19.25 -29.79
C ILE A 79 -15.93 -20.05 -29.79
N PRO A 80 -15.05 -19.90 -28.79
CA PRO A 80 -13.78 -20.63 -28.69
C PRO A 80 -13.78 -21.55 -27.48
N PRO A 81 -13.83 -22.87 -27.69
CA PRO A 81 -12.62 -23.69 -27.58
C PRO A 81 -12.34 -24.38 -28.92
N TRP A 82 -11.45 -23.78 -29.71
CA TRP A 82 -11.18 -24.13 -31.13
C TRP A 82 -12.39 -24.02 -32.07
N LEU A 83 -13.37 -23.14 -31.78
CA LEU A 83 -14.54 -22.90 -32.64
C LEU A 83 -14.97 -24.19 -33.32
N HIS A 84 -15.25 -25.13 -32.41
CA HIS A 84 -15.14 -26.58 -32.51
C HIS A 84 -15.55 -27.12 -33.91
N ASN A 85 -14.56 -27.07 -34.82
CA ASN A 85 -14.46 -27.46 -36.24
C ASN A 85 -14.71 -26.31 -37.23
N ALA A 86 -13.96 -25.21 -37.13
CA ALA A 86 -13.96 -24.07 -38.05
C ALA A 86 -13.81 -24.51 -39.53
N VAL A 87 -14.87 -24.73 -40.32
CA VAL A 87 -16.29 -24.37 -40.14
C VAL A 87 -17.18 -25.54 -40.61
N ARG A 88 -18.42 -25.70 -40.10
CA ARG A 88 -19.39 -26.72 -40.61
C ARG A 88 -19.71 -26.60 -42.13
N ALA A 89 -19.34 -25.48 -42.75
CA ALA A 89 -19.60 -25.15 -44.16
C ALA A 89 -18.31 -24.87 -44.97
N CYS A 90 -17.12 -24.95 -44.36
CA CYS A 90 -15.85 -24.76 -45.06
C CYS A 90 -14.86 -25.83 -44.63
N ASP A 91 -14.23 -26.47 -45.60
CA ASP A 91 -13.24 -27.51 -45.34
C ASP A 91 -11.85 -26.89 -45.19
N ALA A 92 -10.98 -27.50 -44.39
CA ALA A 92 -9.61 -27.00 -44.23
C ALA A 92 -8.83 -27.01 -45.56
N ALA A 93 -9.28 -27.81 -46.54
CA ALA A 93 -8.74 -27.89 -47.89
C ALA A 93 -9.07 -26.66 -48.77
N ASP A 94 -10.08 -25.87 -48.43
CA ASP A 94 -10.44 -24.65 -49.17
C ASP A 94 -9.46 -23.50 -48.89
N PHE A 95 -8.62 -23.64 -47.87
CA PHE A 95 -7.63 -22.66 -47.46
C PHE A 95 -6.21 -23.10 -47.85
N ASN A 96 -5.44 -22.14 -48.36
CA ASN A 96 -4.03 -22.38 -48.68
C ASN A 96 -3.20 -22.41 -47.39
N SER A 97 -2.82 -23.61 -46.95
CA SER A 97 -1.98 -23.82 -45.76
C SER A 97 -0.55 -23.30 -45.87
N SER A 98 -0.11 -22.90 -47.07
CA SER A 98 1.25 -22.37 -47.30
C SER A 98 1.35 -20.84 -47.15
N ILE A 99 0.21 -20.14 -47.06
CA ILE A 99 0.16 -18.68 -46.96
C ILE A 99 -0.39 -18.31 -45.59
N ILE A 100 0.34 -17.48 -44.85
CA ILE A 100 -0.07 -16.92 -43.57
C ILE A 100 -0.50 -15.48 -43.81
N ASP A 101 -1.80 -15.22 -43.73
CA ASP A 101 -2.35 -13.87 -43.84
C ASP A 101 -2.54 -13.22 -42.48
N ARG A 102 -2.34 -11.89 -42.44
CA ARG A 102 -2.56 -11.09 -41.25
C ARG A 102 -4.06 -10.81 -41.11
N CYS A 103 -4.59 -11.13 -39.95
CA CYS A 103 -5.97 -10.89 -39.59
C CYS A 103 -6.29 -9.39 -39.53
N THR A 104 -7.24 -8.95 -40.38
CA THR A 104 -7.69 -7.55 -40.45
C THR A 104 -9.01 -7.33 -39.71
N ASP A 105 -9.89 -8.32 -39.71
CA ASP A 105 -11.23 -8.22 -39.14
C ASP A 105 -11.35 -9.13 -37.91
N LEU A 106 -11.81 -8.55 -36.79
CA LEU A 106 -11.79 -9.18 -35.47
C LEU A 106 -13.19 -9.30 -34.90
N VAL A 107 -13.47 -10.43 -34.25
CA VAL A 107 -14.71 -10.73 -33.53
C VAL A 107 -14.38 -10.86 -32.05
N TYR A 108 -15.03 -10.05 -31.22
CA TYR A 108 -14.83 -10.00 -29.77
C TYR A 108 -15.90 -10.79 -29.02
N GLU A 109 -15.55 -11.34 -27.86
CA GLU A 109 -16.49 -12.00 -26.95
C GLU A 109 -17.63 -11.08 -26.50
N ASP A 110 -17.26 -9.89 -26.05
CA ASP A 110 -18.20 -8.82 -25.73
C ASP A 110 -17.93 -7.62 -26.65
N PRO A 111 -18.78 -7.40 -27.68
CA PRO A 111 -18.65 -6.26 -28.59
C PRO A 111 -18.79 -4.90 -27.90
N ALA A 112 -19.40 -4.85 -26.71
CA ALA A 112 -19.54 -3.62 -25.94
C ALA A 112 -18.28 -3.29 -25.14
N GLU A 113 -17.39 -4.27 -24.92
CA GLU A 113 -16.18 -4.07 -24.13
C GLU A 113 -15.11 -3.32 -24.94
N ARG A 114 -14.66 -2.19 -24.38
CA ARG A 114 -13.59 -1.36 -24.95
C ARG A 114 -12.47 -1.17 -23.94
N THR A 115 -11.27 -1.60 -24.31
CA THR A 115 -10.02 -1.42 -23.56
C THR A 115 -9.00 -0.69 -24.42
N ILE A 116 -7.82 -0.36 -23.90
CA ILE A 116 -6.76 0.21 -24.74
C ILE A 116 -6.28 -0.77 -25.83
N VAL A 117 -6.57 -2.07 -25.65
CA VAL A 117 -6.11 -3.12 -26.55
C VAL A 117 -6.81 -2.99 -27.91
N ASN A 118 -8.13 -2.81 -27.91
CA ASN A 118 -8.89 -2.59 -29.15
C ASN A 118 -8.88 -1.12 -29.62
N ASP A 119 -8.83 -0.14 -28.71
CA ASP A 119 -8.75 1.28 -29.10
C ASP A 119 -7.42 1.66 -29.79
N PHE A 120 -6.30 1.01 -29.44
CA PHE A 120 -4.96 1.29 -29.98
C PHE A 120 -4.36 0.15 -30.81
N ASP A 121 -5.16 -0.84 -31.19
CA ASP A 121 -4.75 -1.98 -32.03
C ASP A 121 -3.51 -2.74 -31.49
N LEU A 122 -3.58 -3.16 -30.22
CA LEU A 122 -2.48 -3.83 -29.49
C LEU A 122 -2.63 -5.35 -29.43
N LEU A 123 -3.45 -5.93 -30.30
CA LEU A 123 -3.90 -7.32 -30.19
C LEU A 123 -2.81 -8.33 -30.56
N CYS A 124 -1.99 -8.05 -31.57
CA CYS A 124 -0.94 -8.98 -32.04
C CYS A 124 0.05 -9.38 -30.92
N ASP A 125 0.58 -10.61 -30.98
CA ASP A 125 1.55 -11.13 -29.99
C ASP A 125 2.78 -10.23 -29.82
N GLU A 126 3.25 -9.62 -30.92
CA GLU A 126 4.36 -8.65 -30.91
C GLU A 126 4.08 -7.40 -30.05
N ASN A 127 2.81 -7.09 -29.78
CA ASN A 127 2.37 -5.95 -29.00
C ASN A 127 2.02 -6.31 -27.55
N ARG A 128 2.04 -7.58 -27.13
CA ARG A 128 1.65 -7.99 -25.76
C ARG A 128 2.47 -7.31 -24.67
N TRP A 129 3.75 -7.06 -24.92
CA TRP A 129 4.61 -6.31 -24.00
C TRP A 129 4.13 -4.87 -23.79
N LYS A 130 3.45 -4.25 -24.76
CA LYS A 130 2.89 -2.89 -24.62
C LYS A 130 1.76 -2.85 -23.60
N VAL A 131 0.97 -3.91 -23.51
CA VAL A 131 -0.14 -4.04 -22.55
C VAL A 131 0.41 -4.20 -21.13
N THR A 132 1.37 -5.11 -20.93
CA THR A 132 1.98 -5.33 -19.59
C THR A 132 2.83 -4.15 -19.13
N LEU A 133 3.44 -3.41 -20.08
CA LEU A 133 4.23 -2.22 -19.79
C LEU A 133 3.42 -1.11 -19.09
N VAL A 134 2.11 -1.02 -19.32
CA VAL A 134 1.21 -0.04 -18.67
C VAL A 134 1.35 -0.11 -17.14
N GLY A 135 1.13 -1.30 -16.58
CA GLY A 135 1.24 -1.50 -15.13
C GLY A 135 2.65 -1.26 -14.60
N THR A 136 3.69 -1.64 -15.36
CA THR A 136 5.08 -1.39 -14.97
C THR A 136 5.41 0.10 -14.93
N ILE A 137 5.05 0.86 -15.97
CA ILE A 137 5.27 2.32 -16.02
C ILE A 137 4.48 3.03 -14.93
N HIS A 138 3.25 2.60 -14.67
CA HIS A 138 2.46 3.12 -13.55
C HIS A 138 3.22 2.95 -12.22
N ASN A 139 3.73 1.74 -11.94
CA ASN A 139 4.51 1.46 -10.73
C ASN A 139 5.84 2.25 -10.66
N VAL A 140 6.53 2.46 -11.79
CA VAL A 140 7.73 3.33 -11.85
C VAL A 140 7.37 4.76 -11.40
N GLY A 141 6.23 5.28 -11.87
CA GLY A 141 5.74 6.58 -11.44
C GLY A 141 5.51 6.65 -9.93
N GLN A 142 4.96 5.60 -9.31
CA GLN A 142 4.78 5.54 -7.85
C GLN A 142 6.12 5.58 -7.08
N VAL A 143 7.16 4.91 -7.59
CA VAL A 143 8.50 4.94 -6.96
C VAL A 143 9.06 6.35 -6.96
N LEU A 144 8.93 7.06 -8.08
CA LEU A 144 9.36 8.45 -8.17
C LEU A 144 8.53 9.36 -7.25
N ALA A 145 7.22 9.11 -7.15
CA ALA A 145 6.35 9.82 -6.21
C ALA A 145 6.83 9.67 -4.76
N LEU A 146 7.23 8.47 -4.33
CA LEU A 146 7.74 8.26 -2.97
C LEU A 146 8.99 9.10 -2.68
N ALA A 147 9.92 9.21 -3.63
CA ALA A 147 11.11 10.05 -3.48
C ALA A 147 10.78 11.54 -3.37
N LEU A 148 9.81 12.02 -4.17
CA LEU A 148 9.38 13.42 -4.16
C LEU A 148 8.50 13.76 -2.95
N SER A 149 7.72 12.79 -2.48
CA SER A 149 6.68 12.95 -1.46
C SER A 149 7.19 13.56 -0.16
N GLY A 150 8.29 13.01 0.38
CA GLY A 150 8.86 13.46 1.65
C GLY A 150 9.33 14.91 1.57
N MET A 151 10.03 15.26 0.49
CA MET A 151 10.54 16.62 0.29
C MET A 151 9.42 17.64 0.20
N ILE A 152 8.34 17.33 -0.52
CA ILE A 152 7.21 18.25 -0.73
C ILE A 152 6.40 18.37 0.57
N SER A 153 6.07 17.23 1.20
CA SER A 153 5.26 17.16 2.42
C SER A 153 5.90 17.88 3.60
N ASP A 154 7.21 17.71 3.80
CA ASP A 154 7.93 18.36 4.90
C ASP A 154 8.19 19.85 4.64
N ARG A 155 8.30 20.26 3.36
CA ARG A 155 8.53 21.66 2.99
C ARG A 155 7.27 22.50 3.00
N PHE A 156 6.20 22.03 2.38
CA PHE A 156 4.97 22.79 2.14
C PHE A 156 3.83 22.45 3.10
N GLY A 157 3.96 21.37 3.87
CA GLY A 157 2.90 20.89 4.76
C GLY A 157 2.08 19.77 4.14
N ARG A 158 1.43 18.98 5.01
CA ARG A 158 0.75 17.76 4.62
C ARG A 158 -0.59 18.04 3.95
N ARG A 159 -1.33 19.04 4.45
CA ARG A 159 -2.61 19.43 3.84
C ARG A 159 -2.43 19.95 2.41
N ILE A 160 -1.46 20.84 2.19
CA ILE A 160 -1.21 21.39 0.85
C ILE A 160 -0.75 20.29 -0.11
N THR A 161 0.14 19.41 0.35
CA THR A 161 0.60 18.26 -0.44
C THR A 161 -0.56 17.35 -0.83
N LEU A 162 -1.46 17.03 0.11
CA LEU A 162 -2.67 16.24 -0.16
C LEU A 162 -3.53 16.89 -1.26
N LEU A 163 -3.82 18.19 -1.15
CA LEU A 163 -4.67 18.91 -2.10
C LEU A 163 -4.04 18.97 -3.50
N LEU A 164 -2.74 19.23 -3.58
CA LEU A 164 -2.01 19.25 -4.85
C LEU A 164 -1.99 17.86 -5.50
N CYS A 165 -1.70 16.82 -4.73
CA CYS A 165 -1.64 15.45 -5.26
C CYS A 165 -3.01 14.96 -5.74
N VAL A 166 -4.09 15.19 -4.97
CA VAL A 166 -5.45 14.84 -5.41
C VAL A 166 -5.83 15.65 -6.66
N GLY A 167 -5.55 16.96 -6.68
CA GLY A 167 -5.94 17.82 -7.80
C GLY A 167 -5.19 17.50 -9.08
N ILE A 168 -3.87 17.44 -9.03
CA ILE A 168 -3.02 17.15 -10.20
C ILE A 168 -3.23 15.70 -10.65
N GLY A 169 -3.16 14.73 -9.73
CA GLY A 169 -3.34 13.31 -10.05
C GLY A 169 -4.70 13.03 -10.69
N SER A 170 -5.79 13.53 -10.08
CA SER A 170 -7.14 13.32 -10.63
C SER A 170 -7.34 14.00 -11.98
N THR A 171 -6.77 15.20 -12.17
CA THR A 171 -6.84 15.91 -13.46
C THR A 171 -6.09 15.14 -14.54
N LEU A 172 -4.88 14.64 -14.25
CA LEU A 172 -4.09 13.82 -15.17
C LEU A 172 -4.82 12.51 -15.52
N GLY A 173 -5.48 11.87 -14.56
CA GLY A 173 -6.32 10.69 -14.81
C GLY A 173 -7.50 10.99 -15.74
N VAL A 174 -8.19 12.12 -15.58
CA VAL A 174 -9.25 12.54 -16.50
C VAL A 174 -8.69 12.83 -17.89
N LEU A 175 -7.56 13.54 -18.00
CA LEU A 175 -6.89 13.81 -19.27
C LEU A 175 -6.44 12.53 -19.98
N ARG A 176 -5.98 11.51 -19.24
CA ARG A 176 -5.67 10.17 -19.76
C ARG A 176 -6.86 9.55 -20.49
N SER A 177 -8.08 9.75 -20.01
CA SER A 177 -9.29 9.22 -20.68
C SER A 177 -9.57 9.83 -22.06
N LEU A 178 -8.97 10.98 -22.36
CA LEU A 178 -9.14 11.74 -23.60
C LEU A 178 -8.05 11.45 -24.64
N THR A 179 -7.03 10.67 -24.29
CA THR A 179 -5.90 10.40 -25.19
C THR A 179 -6.34 9.55 -26.38
N VAL A 180 -5.81 9.85 -27.56
CA VAL A 180 -6.12 9.14 -28.82
C VAL A 180 -5.00 8.23 -29.32
N GLY A 181 -3.81 8.29 -28.71
CA GLY A 181 -2.70 7.42 -29.09
C GLY A 181 -1.98 6.81 -27.88
N TYR A 182 -1.44 5.60 -28.07
CA TYR A 182 -0.73 4.84 -27.05
C TYR A 182 0.40 5.65 -26.39
N GLY A 183 1.22 6.36 -27.17
CA GLY A 183 2.31 7.18 -26.62
C GLY A 183 1.81 8.27 -25.66
N SER A 184 0.76 9.00 -26.03
CA SER A 184 0.15 10.00 -25.15
C SER A 184 -0.49 9.38 -23.91
N PHE A 185 -1.15 8.21 -24.06
CA PHE A 185 -1.70 7.45 -22.94
C PHE A 185 -0.60 7.07 -21.93
N MET A 186 0.53 6.56 -22.40
CA MET A 186 1.66 6.16 -21.55
C MET A 186 2.28 7.34 -20.79
N VAL A 187 2.33 8.53 -21.39
CA VAL A 187 2.79 9.74 -20.70
C VAL A 187 1.88 10.08 -19.52
N PHE A 188 0.56 10.07 -19.71
CA PHE A 188 -0.37 10.33 -18.61
C PHE A 188 -0.41 9.18 -17.59
N GLU A 189 -0.27 7.93 -18.02
CA GLU A 189 -0.13 6.76 -17.14
C GLU A 189 1.09 6.86 -16.22
N PHE A 190 2.18 7.46 -16.71
CA PHE A 190 3.38 7.71 -15.93
C PHE A 190 3.20 8.91 -15.00
N LEU A 191 2.71 10.05 -15.50
CA LEU A 191 2.64 11.29 -14.74
C LEU A 191 1.59 11.24 -13.63
N GLU A 192 0.46 10.56 -13.84
CA GLU A 192 -0.60 10.45 -12.84
C GLU A 192 -0.09 9.91 -11.49
N PRO A 193 0.52 8.72 -11.39
CA PRO A 193 1.04 8.21 -10.13
C PRO A 193 2.21 9.04 -9.57
N VAL A 194 3.05 9.65 -10.43
CA VAL A 194 4.14 10.55 -9.98
C VAL A 194 3.62 11.67 -9.08
N PHE A 195 2.47 12.26 -9.44
CA PHE A 195 1.86 13.32 -8.67
C PHE A 195 0.76 12.83 -7.70
N GLY A 196 0.13 11.68 -7.97
CA GLY A 196 -1.02 11.16 -7.24
C GLY A 196 -0.71 10.19 -6.09
N SER A 197 0.33 9.36 -6.18
CA SER A 197 0.50 8.23 -5.24
C SER A 197 0.88 8.62 -3.80
N THR A 198 1.23 9.88 -3.57
CA THR A 198 1.52 10.44 -2.23
C THR A 198 0.26 10.66 -1.39
N VAL A 199 -0.91 10.60 -2.02
CA VAL A 199 -2.20 10.88 -1.37
C VAL A 199 -2.46 9.94 -0.21
N TYR A 200 -2.26 8.62 -0.38
CA TYR A 200 -2.52 7.64 0.68
C TYR A 200 -1.68 7.90 1.93
N THR A 201 -0.37 8.07 1.77
CA THR A 201 0.55 8.25 2.91
C THR A 201 0.25 9.55 3.66
N THR A 202 -0.02 10.62 2.93
CA THR A 202 -0.32 11.94 3.51
C THR A 202 -1.66 11.93 4.25
N ALA A 203 -2.70 11.36 3.65
CA ALA A 203 -4.02 11.23 4.27
C ALA A 203 -3.96 10.36 5.53
N PHE A 204 -3.26 9.22 5.46
CA PHE A 204 -3.08 8.32 6.59
C PHE A 204 -2.39 9.02 7.76
N VAL A 205 -1.31 9.76 7.48
CA VAL A 205 -0.56 10.47 8.52
C VAL A 205 -1.39 11.59 9.15
N LEU A 206 -2.09 12.41 8.37
CA LEU A 206 -3.01 13.44 8.89
C LEU A 206 -4.08 12.84 9.80
N CYS A 207 -4.63 11.69 9.40
CA CYS A 207 -5.65 10.97 10.16
C CYS A 207 -5.10 10.44 11.49
N GLN A 208 -3.89 9.87 11.50
CA GLN A 208 -3.25 9.31 12.70
C GLN A 208 -2.83 10.39 13.72
N GLU A 209 -2.45 11.57 13.25
CA GLU A 209 -2.04 12.67 14.13
C GLU A 209 -3.18 13.42 14.78
N LEU A 210 -4.37 13.37 14.18
CA LEU A 210 -5.57 13.96 14.74
C LEU A 210 -6.17 13.12 15.87
N VAL A 211 -5.80 11.84 15.93
CA VAL A 211 -6.39 10.83 16.81
C VAL A 211 -5.43 10.45 17.94
N GLU A 212 -6.01 10.23 19.13
CA GLU A 212 -5.29 9.77 20.31
C GLU A 212 -4.59 8.40 20.10
N PRO A 213 -3.45 8.15 20.77
CA PRO A 213 -2.67 6.93 20.60
C PRO A 213 -3.47 5.62 20.71
N GLU A 214 -4.45 5.54 21.63
CA GLU A 214 -5.24 4.33 21.88
C GLU A 214 -6.10 3.90 20.68
N ARG A 215 -6.59 4.87 19.88
CA ARG A 215 -7.51 4.62 18.76
C ARG A 215 -6.81 4.49 17.42
N ARG A 216 -5.51 4.82 17.34
CA ARG A 216 -4.69 4.76 16.12
C ARG A 216 -4.77 3.40 15.42
N VAL A 217 -4.85 2.32 16.21
CA VAL A 217 -4.98 0.94 15.71
C VAL A 217 -6.31 0.72 14.98
N ILE A 218 -7.43 1.16 15.56
CA ILE A 218 -8.77 1.02 14.95
C ILE A 218 -8.83 1.86 13.68
N VAL A 219 -8.36 3.11 13.72
CA VAL A 219 -8.32 4.01 12.55
C VAL A 219 -7.51 3.39 11.42
N LYS A 220 -6.36 2.77 11.73
CA LYS A 220 -5.56 2.06 10.73
C LYS A 220 -6.35 0.92 10.08
N SER A 221 -7.06 0.10 10.86
CA SER A 221 -7.91 -0.96 10.32
C SER A 221 -9.04 -0.41 9.45
N VAL A 222 -9.69 0.69 9.85
CA VAL A 222 -10.74 1.34 9.05
C VAL A 222 -10.19 1.83 7.70
N VAL A 223 -9.02 2.47 7.68
CA VAL A 223 -8.37 2.93 6.44
C VAL A 223 -8.07 1.75 5.50
N LEU A 224 -7.55 0.64 6.03
CA LEU A 224 -7.27 -0.56 5.24
C LEU A 224 -8.55 -1.19 4.66
N VAL A 225 -9.62 -1.29 5.46
CA VAL A 225 -10.91 -1.80 4.98
C VAL A 225 -11.49 -0.88 3.90
N ALA A 226 -11.45 0.45 4.11
CA ALA A 226 -11.90 1.41 3.12
C ALA A 226 -11.12 1.29 1.80
N TYR A 227 -9.81 1.06 1.88
CA TYR A 227 -8.95 0.82 0.72
C TYR A 227 -9.36 -0.46 -0.04
N SER A 228 -9.55 -1.60 0.65
CA SER A 228 -10.01 -2.84 0.01
C SER A 228 -11.41 -2.75 -0.57
N LEU A 229 -12.32 -2.01 0.07
CA LEU A 229 -13.66 -1.73 -0.47
C LEU A 229 -13.59 -0.85 -1.73
N ALA A 230 -12.68 0.11 -1.77
CA ALA A 230 -12.43 0.92 -2.96
C ALA A 230 -11.89 0.06 -4.11
N GLU A 231 -10.95 -0.85 -3.85
CA GLU A 231 -10.49 -1.80 -4.88
C GLU A 231 -11.66 -2.64 -5.41
N ALA A 232 -12.49 -3.20 -4.53
CA ALA A 232 -13.68 -3.94 -4.95
C ALA A 232 -14.65 -3.09 -5.79
N ALA A 233 -14.80 -1.80 -5.45
CA ALA A 233 -15.62 -0.87 -6.22
C ALA A 233 -15.08 -0.63 -7.64
N ILE A 234 -13.77 -0.74 -7.89
CA ILE A 234 -13.22 -0.70 -9.25
C ILE A 234 -13.77 -1.86 -10.07
N GLY A 235 -13.77 -3.08 -9.51
CA GLY A 235 -14.31 -4.27 -10.19
C GLY A 235 -15.80 -4.13 -10.52
N LEU A 236 -16.59 -3.60 -9.57
CA LEU A 236 -18.01 -3.32 -9.79
C LEU A 236 -18.23 -2.26 -10.87
N LEU A 237 -17.50 -1.15 -10.80
CA LEU A 237 -17.60 -0.09 -11.80
C LEU A 237 -17.12 -0.55 -13.17
N ALA A 238 -16.12 -1.42 -13.25
CA ALA A 238 -15.64 -1.97 -14.52
C ALA A 238 -16.66 -2.95 -15.13
N MET A 239 -17.39 -3.71 -14.30
CA MET A 239 -18.46 -4.60 -14.74
C MET A 239 -19.62 -3.84 -15.40
N GLU A 240 -19.99 -2.69 -14.81
CA GLU A 240 -21.04 -1.79 -15.31
C GLU A 240 -20.55 -0.92 -16.47
N LEU A 241 -19.35 -0.34 -16.33
CA LEU A 241 -18.71 0.56 -17.28
C LEU A 241 -17.63 -0.19 -18.05
N ARG A 242 -18.06 -1.02 -19.01
CA ARG A 242 -17.20 -1.83 -19.89
C ARG A 242 -16.41 -1.02 -20.93
N ASN A 243 -16.20 0.27 -20.68
CA ASN A 243 -15.45 1.16 -21.54
C ASN A 243 -14.39 1.88 -20.70
N TRP A 244 -13.12 1.63 -21.00
CA TRP A 244 -11.97 2.13 -20.24
C TRP A 244 -11.96 3.65 -20.09
N ARG A 245 -12.47 4.40 -21.08
CA ARG A 245 -12.53 5.87 -21.04
C ARG A 245 -13.56 6.33 -20.03
N THR A 246 -14.74 5.71 -20.06
CA THR A 246 -15.85 6.04 -19.16
C THR A 246 -15.55 5.61 -17.73
N LEU A 247 -14.95 4.42 -17.57
CA LEU A 247 -14.43 3.92 -16.30
C LEU A 247 -13.39 4.89 -15.71
N THR A 248 -12.39 5.29 -16.50
CA THR A 248 -11.36 6.25 -16.05
C THR A 248 -12.01 7.58 -15.60
N ARG A 249 -12.97 8.12 -16.36
CA ARG A 249 -13.68 9.34 -15.93
C ARG A 249 -14.45 9.14 -14.63
N ALA A 250 -15.15 8.02 -14.48
CA ALA A 250 -15.93 7.72 -13.28
C ALA A 250 -15.05 7.60 -12.03
N LEU A 251 -13.83 7.08 -12.17
CA LEU A 251 -12.89 6.91 -11.05
C LEU A 251 -12.20 8.22 -10.66
N PHE A 252 -11.78 9.05 -11.62
CA PHE A 252 -10.96 10.23 -11.36
C PHE A 252 -11.74 11.55 -11.24
N LEU A 253 -12.89 11.69 -11.90
CA LEU A 253 -13.68 12.93 -11.83
C LEU A 253 -14.16 13.26 -10.40
N PRO A 254 -14.61 12.29 -9.58
CA PRO A 254 -14.95 12.56 -8.17
C PRO A 254 -13.77 13.11 -7.37
N GLY A 255 -12.54 12.74 -7.72
CA GLY A 255 -11.32 13.29 -7.12
C GLY A 255 -11.21 14.81 -7.29
N VAL A 256 -11.42 15.30 -8.51
CA VAL A 256 -11.43 16.75 -8.81
C VAL A 256 -12.58 17.45 -8.09
N LEU A 257 -13.78 16.86 -8.13
CA LEU A 257 -14.97 17.42 -7.49
C LEU A 257 -14.88 17.45 -5.95
N SER A 258 -14.04 16.60 -5.36
CA SER A 258 -13.83 16.55 -3.91
C SER A 258 -12.92 17.67 -3.38
N LEU A 259 -12.20 18.40 -4.23
CA LEU A 259 -11.23 19.42 -3.80
C LEU A 259 -11.80 20.51 -2.87
N PRO A 260 -12.99 21.09 -3.12
CA PRO A 260 -13.58 22.07 -2.21
C PRO A 260 -13.88 21.47 -0.82
N LEU A 261 -14.29 20.21 -0.79
CA LEU A 261 -14.54 19.49 0.45
C LEU A 261 -13.23 19.21 1.21
N LEU A 262 -12.21 18.73 0.50
CA LEU A 262 -10.88 18.48 1.06
C LEU A 262 -10.18 19.75 1.53
N TRP A 263 -10.51 20.92 0.97
CA TRP A 263 -10.01 22.19 1.46
C TRP A 263 -10.39 22.45 2.92
N THR A 264 -11.46 21.84 3.44
CA THR A 264 -11.87 21.98 4.85
C THR A 264 -11.02 21.18 5.84
N THR A 265 -10.09 20.36 5.35
CA THR A 265 -9.18 19.58 6.19
C THR A 265 -8.25 20.47 7.02
N VAL A 266 -7.79 19.96 8.17
CA VAL A 266 -6.80 20.65 9.01
C VAL A 266 -5.37 20.21 8.67
N GLU A 267 -4.43 21.12 8.88
CA GLU A 267 -3.01 20.81 8.75
C GLU A 267 -2.51 20.01 9.96
N SER A 268 -1.43 19.26 9.78
CA SER A 268 -0.73 18.52 10.82
C SER A 268 -0.27 19.45 11.95
N MET A 269 -0.81 19.24 13.15
CA MET A 269 -0.39 19.96 14.35
C MET A 269 1.09 19.72 14.66
N ARG A 270 1.61 18.51 14.40
CA ARG A 270 3.02 18.19 14.62
C ARG A 270 3.93 18.93 13.66
N TRP A 271 3.59 18.97 12.37
CA TRP A 271 4.34 19.75 11.38
C TRP A 271 4.30 21.25 11.68
N LEU A 272 3.16 21.79 12.11
CA LEU A 272 3.06 23.20 12.51
C LEU A 272 3.99 23.53 13.69
N LEU A 273 4.14 22.60 14.65
CA LEU A 273 5.07 22.77 15.78
C LEU A 273 6.53 22.77 15.33
N THR A 274 6.94 21.87 14.41
CA THR A 274 8.32 21.83 13.93
C THR A 274 8.70 23.07 13.12
N LYS A 275 7.72 23.75 12.52
CA LYS A 275 7.90 25.04 11.82
C LYS A 275 7.73 26.27 12.73
N GLY A 276 7.42 26.10 14.01
CA GLY A 276 7.22 27.21 14.95
C GLY A 276 5.88 27.95 14.81
N HIS A 277 4.92 27.40 14.06
CA HIS A 277 3.59 28.00 13.87
C HIS A 277 2.64 27.73 15.06
N HIS A 278 3.06 28.10 16.27
CA HIS A 278 2.32 27.80 17.52
C HIS A 278 0.90 28.40 17.54
N ARG A 279 0.72 29.61 16.98
CA ARG A 279 -0.59 30.29 16.93
C ARG A 279 -1.64 29.49 16.16
N GLU A 280 -1.23 28.81 15.08
CA GLU A 280 -2.13 27.99 14.26
C GLU A 280 -2.55 26.72 14.99
N VAL A 281 -1.62 26.09 15.71
CA VAL A 281 -1.90 24.91 16.55
C VAL A 281 -2.94 25.24 17.61
N ILE A 282 -2.78 26.37 18.31
CA ILE A 282 -3.75 26.82 19.32
C ILE A 282 -5.13 27.06 18.70
N ARG A 283 -5.18 27.64 17.49
CA ARG A 283 -6.44 27.86 16.76
C ARG A 283 -7.13 26.53 16.44
N ILE A 284 -6.38 25.52 16.00
CA ILE A 284 -6.90 24.18 15.73
C ILE A 284 -7.43 23.53 17.02
N LEU A 285 -6.67 23.58 18.11
CA LEU A 285 -7.10 23.02 19.42
C LEU A 285 -8.39 23.66 19.93
N ARG A 286 -8.53 25.00 19.83
CA ARG A 286 -9.77 25.70 20.19
C ARG A 286 -10.94 25.28 19.29
N ARG A 287 -10.70 25.05 18.00
CA ARG A 287 -11.73 24.57 17.06
C ARG A 287 -12.19 23.15 17.41
N ILE A 288 -11.26 22.27 17.78
CA ILE A 288 -11.56 20.90 18.26
C ILE A 288 -12.40 20.98 19.53
N ALA A 289 -11.98 21.76 20.53
CA ALA A 289 -12.70 21.91 21.79
C ALA A 289 -14.15 22.41 21.57
N LYS A 290 -14.32 23.45 20.74
CA LYS A 290 -15.64 24.00 20.39
C LYS A 290 -16.53 22.96 19.70
N ALA A 291 -16.00 22.23 18.73
CA ALA A 291 -16.77 21.23 17.98
C ALA A 291 -17.11 19.98 18.81
N ASN A 292 -16.27 19.66 19.80
CA ASN A 292 -16.49 18.54 20.72
C ASN A 292 -17.30 18.92 21.97
N GLY A 293 -17.73 20.18 22.09
CA GLY A 293 -18.45 20.67 23.27
C GLY A 293 -17.63 20.64 24.56
N ARG A 294 -16.29 20.75 24.46
CA ARG A 294 -15.36 20.74 25.59
C ARG A 294 -14.85 22.14 25.90
N PRO A 295 -14.51 22.44 27.17
CA PRO A 295 -13.89 23.71 27.51
C PRO A 295 -12.56 23.86 26.76
N ALA A 296 -12.29 25.07 26.27
CA ALA A 296 -11.01 25.36 25.63
C ALA A 296 -9.88 25.22 26.67
N PRO A 297 -8.68 24.76 26.26
CA PRO A 297 -7.53 24.71 27.16
C PRO A 297 -7.26 26.10 27.76
N SER A 298 -6.92 26.16 29.05
CA SER A 298 -6.61 27.44 29.71
C SER A 298 -5.44 28.15 29.04
N GLU A 299 -5.47 29.47 29.00
CA GLU A 299 -4.37 30.28 28.42
C GLU A 299 -3.03 30.00 29.12
N GLU A 300 -3.06 29.67 30.42
CA GLU A 300 -1.87 29.25 31.17
C GLU A 300 -1.28 27.92 30.67
N LEU A 301 -2.13 26.92 30.37
CA LEU A 301 -1.69 25.64 29.83
C LEU A 301 -1.13 25.78 28.41
N LEU A 302 -1.75 26.62 27.59
CA LEU A 302 -1.29 26.94 26.23
C LEU A 302 0.03 27.74 26.25
N ALA A 303 0.20 28.65 27.21
CA ALA A 303 1.44 29.39 27.42
C ALA A 303 2.57 28.46 27.87
N LYS A 304 2.31 27.56 28.84
CA LYS A 304 3.27 26.52 29.28
C LYS A 304 3.68 25.60 28.14
N PHE A 305 2.72 25.15 27.33
CA PHE A 305 2.98 24.35 26.13
C PHE A 305 3.88 25.10 25.14
N THR A 306 3.56 26.35 24.83
CA THR A 306 4.34 27.15 23.88
C THR A 306 5.76 27.40 24.39
N ALA A 307 5.91 27.76 25.68
CA ALA A 307 7.21 27.95 26.31
C ALA A 307 8.05 26.65 26.32
N GLN A 308 7.43 25.50 26.60
CA GLN A 308 8.11 24.20 26.58
C GLN A 308 8.58 23.84 25.16
N GLN A 309 7.79 24.14 24.12
CA GLN A 309 8.17 23.89 22.73
C GLN A 309 9.26 24.87 22.26
N GLN A 310 9.22 26.13 22.68
CA GLN A 310 10.27 27.12 22.40
C GLN A 310 11.59 26.78 23.10
N ALA A 311 11.54 26.29 24.33
CA ALA A 311 12.71 25.81 25.05
C ALA A 311 13.35 24.58 24.37
N LYS A 312 12.54 23.69 23.78
CA LYS A 312 13.03 22.59 22.93
C LYS A 312 13.60 23.05 21.59
N ALA A 313 13.16 24.20 21.07
CA ALA A 313 13.59 24.72 19.78
C ALA A 313 14.95 25.43 19.82
N GLY A 314 15.40 25.94 20.98
CA GLY A 314 16.69 26.61 21.15
C GLY A 314 16.86 27.92 20.33
N PRO A 315 17.82 28.79 20.68
CA PRO A 315 18.09 30.01 19.91
C PRO A 315 18.59 29.67 18.50
N GLN A 316 17.99 30.27 17.48
CA GLN A 316 18.12 29.96 16.05
C GLN A 316 19.48 30.27 15.37
N ASP A 317 20.60 30.36 16.10
CA ASP A 317 21.89 30.85 15.55
C ASP A 317 23.12 30.03 15.97
N HIS A 318 23.03 28.70 15.94
CA HIS A 318 24.23 27.84 15.95
C HIS A 318 24.37 27.06 14.63
N PRO A 319 25.51 27.20 13.91
CA PRO A 319 25.76 26.48 12.67
C PRO A 319 26.01 24.97 12.88
N ASP A 320 26.07 24.52 14.13
CA ASP A 320 26.10 23.12 14.51
C ASP A 320 24.68 22.58 14.77
N ARG A 321 23.83 22.59 13.74
CA ARG A 321 22.89 21.47 13.63
C ARG A 321 23.79 20.24 13.58
N ILE A 322 23.68 19.34 14.57
CA ILE A 322 24.18 17.96 14.47
C ILE A 322 23.93 17.56 13.02
N LYS A 323 24.99 17.45 12.20
CA LYS A 323 24.84 17.08 10.80
C LYS A 323 24.02 15.81 10.83
N GLU A 324 22.74 15.88 10.48
CA GLU A 324 21.93 14.69 10.26
C GLU A 324 22.73 13.89 9.26
N LYS A 325 23.36 12.80 9.73
CA LYS A 325 24.24 12.01 8.90
C LYS A 325 23.43 11.63 7.68
N SER A 326 23.95 11.93 6.50
CA SER A 326 23.26 11.57 5.27
C SER A 326 22.94 10.08 5.32
N PHE A 327 21.76 9.67 4.84
CA PHE A 327 21.36 8.26 4.81
C PHE A 327 22.46 7.36 4.24
N VAL A 328 23.26 7.86 3.29
CA VAL A 328 24.40 7.16 2.70
C VAL A 328 25.54 6.93 3.72
N GLN A 329 25.88 7.94 4.52
CA GLN A 329 26.91 7.82 5.57
C GLN A 329 26.47 6.84 6.66
N LEU A 330 25.18 6.86 6.96
CA LEU A 330 24.54 6.03 7.95
C LEU A 330 24.40 4.57 7.48
N LEU A 331 24.10 4.36 6.19
CA LEU A 331 24.15 3.06 5.55
C LEU A 331 25.57 2.49 5.59
N ALA A 332 26.59 3.32 5.31
CA ALA A 332 27.99 2.91 5.39
C ALA A 332 28.42 2.54 6.82
N GLU A 333 27.95 3.24 7.86
CA GLU A 333 28.15 2.85 9.27
C GLU A 333 27.44 1.54 9.60
N THR A 334 26.26 1.31 9.03
CA THR A 334 25.50 0.06 9.17
C THR A 334 26.20 -1.11 8.46
N CYS A 335 26.88 -0.85 7.34
CA CYS A 335 27.70 -1.85 6.64
C CYS A 335 28.81 -2.44 7.50
N ARG A 336 29.24 -1.75 8.58
CA ARG A 336 30.22 -2.28 9.54
C ARG A 336 29.68 -3.46 10.35
N HIS A 337 28.35 -3.58 10.49
CA HIS A 337 27.69 -4.65 11.22
C HIS A 337 27.14 -5.72 10.24
N ARG A 338 27.92 -6.76 9.95
CA ARG A 338 27.55 -7.85 9.02
C ARG A 338 26.15 -8.44 9.30
N ARG A 339 25.79 -8.61 10.57
CA ARG A 339 24.47 -9.14 10.98
C ARG A 339 23.31 -8.20 10.62
N LEU A 340 23.50 -6.89 10.81
CA LEU A 340 22.47 -5.90 10.49
C LEU A 340 22.30 -5.76 8.97
N MET A 341 23.40 -5.83 8.21
CA MET A 341 23.35 -5.89 6.74
C MET A 341 22.58 -7.10 6.21
N LEU A 342 22.86 -8.30 6.73
CA LEU A 342 22.12 -9.50 6.33
C LEU A 342 20.61 -9.35 6.63
N ARG A 343 20.26 -8.71 7.76
CA ARG A 343 18.85 -8.40 8.06
C ARG A 343 18.24 -7.40 7.09
N ILE A 344 18.96 -6.36 6.68
CA ILE A 344 18.47 -5.41 5.67
C ILE A 344 18.24 -6.10 4.34
N VAL A 345 19.19 -6.94 3.88
CA VAL A 345 19.07 -7.68 2.61
C VAL A 345 17.89 -8.64 2.66
N ASN A 346 17.79 -9.46 3.70
CA ASN A 346 16.71 -10.42 3.87
C ASN A 346 15.34 -9.71 4.02
N CYS A 347 15.30 -8.60 4.77
CA CYS A 347 14.09 -7.80 4.92
C CYS A 347 13.67 -7.20 3.57
N SER A 348 14.62 -6.65 2.81
CA SER A 348 14.37 -6.10 1.47
C SER A 348 13.85 -7.18 0.51
N PHE A 349 14.39 -8.40 0.56
CA PHE A 349 13.88 -9.54 -0.21
C PHE A 349 12.47 -9.94 0.21
N CYS A 350 12.15 -9.86 1.51
CA CYS A 350 10.79 -10.11 2.01
C CYS A 350 9.80 -9.04 1.54
N TRP A 351 10.21 -7.77 1.50
CA TRP A 351 9.42 -6.66 0.93
C TRP A 351 9.17 -6.86 -0.55
N PHE A 352 10.20 -7.24 -1.32
CA PHE A 352 10.10 -7.58 -2.73
C PHE A 352 9.10 -8.72 -2.96
N THR A 353 9.26 -9.82 -2.20
CA THR A 353 8.39 -11.00 -2.29
C THR A 353 6.93 -10.65 -1.99
N ASN A 354 6.69 -9.92 -0.90
CA ASN A 354 5.34 -9.51 -0.51
C ASN A 354 4.67 -8.65 -1.59
N ALA A 355 5.37 -7.62 -2.08
CA ALA A 355 4.82 -6.76 -3.12
C ALA A 355 4.57 -7.53 -4.43
N MET A 356 5.53 -8.32 -4.88
CA MET A 356 5.40 -9.10 -6.12
C MET A 356 4.23 -10.07 -6.06
N VAL A 357 4.10 -10.85 -4.99
CA VAL A 357 3.02 -11.84 -4.84
C VAL A 357 1.67 -11.16 -4.59
N TYR A 358 1.63 -10.11 -3.76
CA TYR A 358 0.39 -9.40 -3.46
C TYR A 358 -0.27 -8.79 -4.70
N TYR A 359 0.52 -8.04 -5.50
CA TYR A 359 0.02 -7.43 -6.72
C TYR A 359 -0.10 -8.46 -7.84
N GLY A 360 0.82 -9.42 -7.94
CA GLY A 360 0.78 -10.47 -8.94
C GLY A 360 -0.46 -11.37 -8.84
N LEU A 361 -0.89 -11.73 -7.62
CA LEU A 361 -2.15 -12.45 -7.41
C LEU A 361 -3.36 -11.57 -7.76
N THR A 362 -3.37 -10.30 -7.38
CA THR A 362 -4.46 -9.38 -7.76
C THR A 362 -4.57 -9.25 -9.28
N LEU A 363 -3.44 -9.14 -10.01
CA LEU A 363 -3.43 -9.03 -11.46
C LEU A 363 -3.83 -10.33 -12.15
N ASN A 364 -3.36 -11.48 -11.66
CA ASN A 364 -3.75 -12.77 -12.24
C ASN A 364 -5.21 -13.15 -11.95
N SER A 365 -5.89 -12.46 -11.01
CA SER A 365 -7.30 -12.74 -10.69
C SER A 365 -8.24 -12.60 -11.89
N VAL A 366 -7.95 -11.68 -12.81
CA VAL A 366 -8.77 -11.48 -14.01
C VAL A 366 -8.53 -12.54 -15.09
N THR A 367 -7.49 -13.35 -14.94
CA THR A 367 -7.18 -14.47 -15.84
C THR A 367 -7.73 -15.81 -15.35
N LEU A 368 -8.26 -15.86 -14.11
CA LEU A 368 -8.93 -17.05 -13.59
C LEU A 368 -10.19 -17.35 -14.40
N ALA A 369 -10.48 -18.63 -14.59
CA ALA A 369 -11.71 -19.07 -15.24
C ALA A 369 -12.96 -18.52 -14.54
N GLY A 370 -13.98 -18.16 -15.33
CA GLY A 370 -15.21 -17.54 -14.86
C GLY A 370 -15.24 -16.03 -15.13
N ASP A 371 -16.05 -15.32 -14.37
CA ASP A 371 -16.21 -13.87 -14.52
C ASP A 371 -15.01 -13.11 -13.92
N LYS A 372 -14.29 -12.37 -14.76
CA LYS A 372 -13.11 -11.59 -14.36
C LYS A 372 -13.44 -10.51 -13.34
N TYR A 373 -14.63 -9.90 -13.42
CA TYR A 373 -15.04 -8.84 -12.50
C TYR A 373 -15.32 -9.40 -11.10
N GLY A 374 -16.12 -10.47 -11.00
CA GLY A 374 -16.39 -11.19 -9.76
C GLY A 374 -15.12 -11.73 -9.10
N ASN A 375 -14.21 -12.32 -9.89
CA ASN A 375 -12.92 -12.81 -9.38
C ASN A 375 -12.08 -11.68 -8.77
N PHE A 376 -12.01 -10.52 -9.43
CA PHE A 376 -11.30 -9.35 -8.92
C PHE A 376 -11.94 -8.82 -7.62
N ILE A 377 -13.27 -8.72 -7.55
CA ILE A 377 -13.99 -8.27 -6.36
C ILE A 377 -13.71 -9.20 -5.17
N LEU A 378 -13.81 -10.52 -5.38
CA LEU A 378 -13.57 -11.52 -4.34
C LEU A 378 -12.14 -11.46 -3.81
N ILE A 379 -11.13 -11.32 -4.69
CA ILE A 379 -9.73 -11.25 -4.24
C ILE A 379 -9.44 -9.97 -3.46
N THR A 380 -10.04 -8.84 -3.83
CA THR A 380 -9.85 -7.58 -3.10
C THR A 380 -10.52 -7.62 -1.72
N LEU A 381 -11.72 -8.23 -1.62
CA LEU A 381 -12.43 -8.40 -0.36
C LEU A 381 -11.73 -9.41 0.57
N ALA A 382 -11.02 -10.40 0.02
CA ALA A 382 -10.23 -11.34 0.81
C ALA A 382 -9.11 -10.68 1.63
N ALA A 383 -8.72 -9.43 1.34
CA ALA A 383 -7.77 -8.69 2.17
C ALA A 383 -8.36 -8.12 3.48
N ILE A 384 -9.69 -8.06 3.60
CA ILE A 384 -10.39 -7.47 4.75
C ILE A 384 -10.20 -8.29 6.04
N PRO A 385 -10.47 -9.62 6.08
CA PRO A 385 -10.38 -10.37 7.33
C PRO A 385 -8.98 -10.31 7.99
N PRO A 386 -7.86 -10.47 7.24
CA PRO A 386 -6.53 -10.26 7.79
C PRO A 386 -6.31 -8.87 8.38
N SER A 387 -6.81 -7.83 7.72
CA SER A 387 -6.63 -6.42 8.13
C SER A 387 -7.32 -6.09 9.45
N VAL A 388 -8.42 -6.77 9.76
CA VAL A 388 -9.13 -6.64 11.05
C VAL A 388 -8.52 -7.55 12.12
N ALA A 389 -8.16 -8.80 11.76
CA ALA A 389 -7.67 -9.79 12.70
C ALA A 389 -6.19 -9.63 13.10
N ILE A 390 -5.42 -8.81 12.38
CA ILE A 390 -3.95 -8.70 12.54
C ILE A 390 -3.51 -8.49 13.99
N ASN A 391 -4.13 -7.57 14.74
CA ASN A 391 -3.71 -7.28 16.12
C ASN A 391 -3.92 -8.49 17.04
N CYS A 392 -5.04 -9.21 16.87
CA CYS A 392 -5.32 -10.43 17.62
C CYS A 392 -4.28 -11.52 17.30
N ILE A 393 -4.00 -11.71 16.00
CA ILE A 393 -3.03 -12.69 15.51
C ILE A 393 -1.62 -12.39 16.05
N LEU A 394 -1.16 -11.14 15.94
CA LEU A 394 0.18 -10.73 16.39
C LEU A 394 0.34 -10.81 17.90
N ASN A 395 -0.71 -10.51 18.67
CA ASN A 395 -0.70 -10.66 20.12
C ASN A 395 -0.68 -12.13 20.55
N ARG A 396 -1.33 -13.03 19.79
CA ARG A 396 -1.41 -14.46 20.13
C ARG A 396 -0.18 -15.27 19.68
N TYR A 397 0.30 -15.04 18.46
CA TYR A 397 1.33 -15.88 17.83
C TYR A 397 2.72 -15.23 17.77
N GLY A 398 2.80 -13.91 17.96
CA GLY A 398 4.02 -13.13 17.82
C GLY A 398 4.35 -12.78 16.37
N ARG A 399 5.27 -11.84 16.15
CA ARG A 399 5.51 -11.23 14.83
C ARG A 399 6.23 -12.21 13.90
N ARG A 400 7.27 -12.88 14.39
CA ARG A 400 8.10 -13.77 13.57
C ARG A 400 7.32 -14.98 13.06
N LYS A 401 6.56 -15.64 13.94
CA LYS A 401 5.76 -16.82 13.56
C LYS A 401 4.64 -16.46 12.61
N THR A 402 3.95 -15.34 12.83
CA THR A 402 2.92 -14.85 11.91
C THR A 402 3.51 -14.55 10.54
N GLN A 403 4.66 -13.88 10.48
CA GLN A 403 5.32 -13.55 9.21
C GLN A 403 5.78 -14.79 8.44
N CYS A 404 6.46 -15.72 9.11
CA CYS A 404 6.91 -16.98 8.51
C CYS A 404 5.72 -17.85 8.07
N GLY A 405 4.76 -18.08 8.97
CA GLY A 405 3.60 -18.93 8.71
C GLY A 405 2.72 -18.40 7.57
N SER A 406 2.49 -17.08 7.51
CA SER A 406 1.70 -16.48 6.42
C SER A 406 2.36 -16.61 5.04
N LEU A 407 3.68 -16.45 4.94
CA LEU A 407 4.39 -16.66 3.67
C LEU A 407 4.44 -18.12 3.26
N LEU A 408 4.68 -19.04 4.19
CA LEU A 408 4.69 -20.47 3.91
C LEU A 408 3.30 -20.96 3.46
N LEU A 409 2.24 -20.52 4.14
CA LEU A 409 0.86 -20.82 3.75
C LEU A 409 0.52 -20.24 2.38
N CYS A 410 0.89 -18.99 2.12
CA CYS A 410 0.71 -18.37 0.79
C CYS A 410 1.40 -19.19 -0.29
N GLY A 411 2.66 -19.56 -0.08
CA GLY A 411 3.44 -20.31 -1.05
C GLY A 411 2.87 -21.69 -1.30
N LEU A 412 2.47 -22.40 -0.23
CA LEU A 412 1.82 -23.70 -0.31
C LEU A 412 0.51 -23.62 -1.10
N PHE A 413 -0.38 -22.67 -0.78
CA PHE A 413 -1.65 -22.53 -1.48
C PHE A 413 -1.46 -22.17 -2.96
N CYS A 414 -0.48 -21.33 -3.31
CA CYS A 414 -0.14 -21.02 -4.72
C CYS A 414 0.36 -22.26 -5.48
N LEU A 415 1.09 -23.16 -4.83
CA LEU A 415 1.53 -24.41 -5.48
C LEU A 415 0.39 -25.44 -5.56
N LEU A 416 -0.47 -25.51 -4.54
CA LEU A 416 -1.64 -26.41 -4.54
C LEU A 416 -2.67 -26.01 -5.59
N THR A 417 -2.78 -24.72 -5.96
CA THR A 417 -3.61 -24.33 -7.11
C THR A 417 -3.18 -25.02 -8.41
N LEU A 418 -1.90 -25.40 -8.55
CA LEU A 418 -1.41 -26.10 -9.74
C LEU A 418 -1.97 -27.53 -9.86
N THR A 419 -2.09 -28.24 -8.75
CA THR A 419 -2.62 -29.60 -8.70
C THR A 419 -4.14 -29.61 -8.78
N ALA A 420 -4.80 -28.63 -8.15
CA ALA A 420 -6.26 -28.51 -8.14
C ALA A 420 -6.84 -28.04 -9.50
N LEU A 421 -6.02 -27.44 -10.37
CA LEU A 421 -6.39 -27.09 -11.75
C LEU A 421 -6.74 -28.30 -12.62
N LYS A 422 -6.32 -29.52 -12.27
CA LYS A 422 -6.56 -30.72 -13.09
C LYS A 422 -7.85 -31.48 -12.73
N ASP A 423 -8.20 -31.65 -11.45
CA ASP A 423 -9.16 -32.70 -11.08
C ASP A 423 -10.23 -32.35 -10.01
N ILE A 424 -10.16 -31.21 -9.31
CA ILE A 424 -10.90 -31.00 -8.04
C ILE A 424 -12.06 -29.97 -8.15
N GLY A 425 -12.20 -29.28 -9.29
CA GLY A 425 -13.32 -28.37 -9.59
C GLY A 425 -13.01 -26.88 -9.38
N ALA A 426 -13.70 -26.01 -10.15
CA ALA A 426 -13.40 -24.58 -10.24
C ALA A 426 -13.42 -23.84 -8.88
N TRP A 427 -14.36 -24.20 -8.00
CA TRP A 427 -14.49 -23.60 -6.66
C TRP A 427 -13.31 -23.93 -5.72
N ALA A 428 -12.70 -25.11 -5.85
CA ALA A 428 -11.50 -25.45 -5.09
C ALA A 428 -10.30 -24.58 -5.50
N ASN A 429 -10.17 -24.27 -6.79
CA ASN A 429 -9.12 -23.37 -7.29
C ASN A 429 -9.30 -21.94 -6.80
N VAL A 430 -10.53 -21.41 -6.90
CA VAL A 430 -10.84 -20.06 -6.42
C VAL A 430 -10.60 -19.97 -4.91
N THR A 431 -11.03 -20.95 -4.12
CA THR A 431 -10.82 -20.94 -2.66
C THR A 431 -9.33 -20.98 -2.27
N LEU A 432 -8.52 -21.83 -2.90
CA LEU A 432 -7.06 -21.85 -2.67
C LEU A 432 -6.39 -20.53 -3.09
N PHE A 433 -6.85 -19.93 -4.18
CA PHE A 433 -6.36 -18.64 -4.64
C PHE A 433 -6.70 -17.50 -3.65
N LEU A 434 -7.93 -17.48 -3.13
CA LEU A 434 -8.35 -16.54 -2.09
C LEU A 434 -7.60 -16.75 -0.77
N LEU A 435 -7.35 -18.00 -0.37
CA LEU A 435 -6.53 -18.32 0.80
C LEU A 435 -5.08 -17.84 0.64
N SER A 436 -4.50 -17.98 -0.54
CA SER A 436 -3.20 -17.38 -0.88
C SER A 436 -3.22 -15.87 -0.70
N LYS A 437 -4.27 -15.19 -1.21
CA LYS A 437 -4.43 -13.74 -1.05
C LYS A 437 -4.57 -13.31 0.41
N MET A 438 -5.36 -14.04 1.21
CA MET A 438 -5.51 -13.76 2.64
C MET A 438 -4.17 -13.88 3.37
N ALA A 439 -3.42 -14.94 3.08
CA ALA A 439 -2.12 -15.20 3.68
C ALA A 439 -1.09 -14.12 3.33
N ILE A 440 -0.96 -13.74 2.05
CA ILE A 440 -0.04 -12.66 1.67
C ILE A 440 -0.48 -11.29 2.21
N SER A 441 -1.78 -11.03 2.34
CA SER A 441 -2.29 -9.77 2.93
C SER A 441 -1.94 -9.66 4.42
N LEU A 442 -2.02 -10.77 5.16
CA LEU A 442 -1.57 -10.86 6.54
C LEU A 442 -0.05 -10.65 6.66
N SER A 443 0.72 -11.29 5.76
CA SER A 443 2.17 -11.15 5.70
C SER A 443 2.58 -9.70 5.44
N PHE A 444 1.96 -9.06 4.46
CA PHE A 444 2.34 -7.70 4.08
C PHE A 444 2.05 -6.71 5.21
N SER A 445 0.90 -6.85 5.85
CA SER A 445 0.52 -6.01 7.00
C SER A 445 1.41 -6.24 8.24
N THR A 446 1.82 -7.49 8.48
CA THR A 446 2.75 -7.86 9.56
C THR A 446 4.15 -7.32 9.29
N LEU A 447 4.60 -7.35 8.03
CA LEU A 447 5.91 -6.87 7.61
C LEU A 447 6.12 -5.39 7.94
N TYR A 448 5.12 -4.52 7.74
CA TYR A 448 5.20 -3.10 8.11
C TYR A 448 5.51 -2.91 9.62
N ILE A 449 4.89 -3.71 10.48
CA ILE A 449 5.08 -3.64 11.93
C ILE A 449 6.44 -4.24 12.29
N TYR A 450 6.75 -5.41 11.75
CA TYR A 450 7.97 -6.14 12.09
C TYR A 450 9.23 -5.41 11.66
N THR A 451 9.21 -4.76 10.49
CA THR A 451 10.32 -3.93 9.99
C THR A 451 10.57 -2.74 10.93
N ALA A 452 9.52 -2.17 11.51
CA ALA A 452 9.64 -1.09 12.49
C ALA A 452 10.26 -1.57 13.81
N GLU A 453 9.97 -2.79 14.26
CA GLU A 453 10.48 -3.31 15.53
C GLU A 453 11.94 -3.80 15.45
N ILE A 454 12.44 -4.20 14.26
CA ILE A 454 13.80 -4.72 14.08
C ILE A 454 14.86 -3.61 13.96
N PHE A 455 14.47 -2.45 13.41
CA PHE A 455 15.40 -1.35 13.12
C PHE A 455 15.49 -0.33 14.27
N PRO A 456 16.68 0.27 14.49
CA PRO A 456 16.92 1.20 15.58
C PRO A 456 16.06 2.45 15.45
N THR A 457 15.54 2.96 16.57
CA THR A 457 14.59 4.09 16.61
C THR A 457 15.07 5.30 15.81
N SER A 458 16.37 5.63 15.89
CA SER A 458 16.99 6.76 15.18
C SER A 458 16.94 6.62 13.65
N LEU A 459 16.93 5.40 13.11
CA LEU A 459 17.08 5.12 11.67
C LEU A 459 15.91 4.32 11.08
N ARG A 460 14.92 4.00 11.93
CA ARG A 460 13.79 3.12 11.64
C ARG A 460 13.06 3.55 10.37
N GLN A 461 12.69 4.82 10.28
CA GLN A 461 11.91 5.32 9.14
C GLN A 461 12.69 5.23 7.83
N SER A 462 13.99 5.53 7.86
CA SER A 462 14.85 5.44 6.69
C SER A 462 15.01 4.01 6.19
N PHE A 463 15.22 3.05 7.10
CA PHE A 463 15.32 1.63 6.72
C PHE A 463 14.00 1.02 6.27
N ILE A 464 12.88 1.34 6.91
CA ILE A 464 11.55 0.92 6.43
C ILE A 464 11.33 1.45 5.01
N SER A 465 11.63 2.73 4.77
CA SER A 465 11.46 3.36 3.45
C SER A 465 12.37 2.72 2.40
N PHE A 466 13.62 2.42 2.75
CA PHE A 466 14.55 1.72 1.88
C PHE A 466 14.07 0.32 1.51
N CYS A 467 13.72 -0.52 2.50
CA CYS A 467 13.22 -1.86 2.24
C CYS A 467 11.91 -1.83 1.44
N SER A 468 11.00 -0.91 1.76
CA SER A 468 9.75 -0.71 1.02
C SER A 468 9.99 -0.28 -0.43
N MET A 469 10.97 0.59 -0.68
CA MET A 469 11.39 0.99 -2.03
C MET A 469 11.93 -0.21 -2.82
N VAL A 470 12.75 -1.07 -2.22
CA VAL A 470 13.16 -2.34 -2.85
C VAL A 470 11.93 -3.21 -3.15
N GLY A 471 10.95 -3.22 -2.24
CA GLY A 471 9.66 -3.86 -2.44
C GLY A 471 8.92 -3.42 -3.70
N ARG A 472 8.99 -2.14 -4.06
CA ARG A 472 8.31 -1.61 -5.26
C ARG A 472 8.85 -2.17 -6.57
N PHE A 473 10.09 -2.66 -6.63
CA PHE A 473 10.55 -3.40 -7.80
C PHE A 473 9.76 -4.70 -8.00
N GLY A 474 9.30 -5.34 -6.92
CA GLY A 474 8.39 -6.49 -7.00
C GLY A 474 7.04 -6.13 -7.61
N SER A 475 6.48 -4.97 -7.25
CA SER A 475 5.22 -4.50 -7.86
C SER A 475 5.40 -4.03 -9.30
N MET A 476 6.58 -3.53 -9.69
CA MET A 476 6.91 -3.20 -11.08
C MET A 476 6.99 -4.43 -11.98
N LEU A 477 7.43 -5.57 -11.45
CA LEU A 477 7.54 -6.85 -12.17
C LEU A 477 6.21 -7.62 -12.21
N ALA A 478 5.31 -7.41 -11.26
CA ALA A 478 4.03 -8.12 -11.19
C ALA A 478 3.15 -8.00 -12.46
N PRO A 479 3.05 -6.83 -13.14
CA PRO A 479 2.35 -6.71 -14.42
C PRO A 479 2.95 -7.51 -15.58
N GLN A 480 4.19 -7.98 -15.47
CA GLN A 480 4.84 -8.78 -16.51
C GLN A 480 4.50 -10.28 -16.42
N MET A 481 3.82 -10.71 -15.36
CA MET A 481 3.46 -12.10 -15.10
C MET A 481 2.61 -12.75 -16.21
N PRO A 482 1.67 -12.04 -16.88
CA PRO A 482 0.95 -12.59 -18.02
C PRO A 482 1.85 -12.96 -19.21
N LEU A 483 3.00 -12.30 -19.40
CA LEU A 483 3.97 -12.71 -20.44
C LEU A 483 4.61 -14.05 -20.12
N LEU A 484 4.85 -14.34 -18.83
CA LEU A 484 5.37 -15.63 -18.38
C LEU A 484 4.32 -16.74 -18.57
N GLN A 485 3.04 -16.41 -18.39
CA GLN A 485 1.94 -17.34 -18.61
C GLN A 485 1.87 -17.81 -20.08
N ALA A 486 2.26 -16.97 -21.04
CA ALA A 486 2.34 -17.33 -22.45
C ALA A 486 3.43 -18.38 -22.75
N LEU A 487 4.50 -18.43 -21.96
CA LEU A 487 5.55 -19.45 -22.08
C LEU A 487 5.12 -20.77 -21.44
N TRP A 488 4.57 -20.71 -20.23
CA TRP A 488 4.04 -21.86 -19.51
C TRP A 488 2.95 -21.41 -18.54
N ALA A 489 1.71 -21.84 -18.76
CA ALA A 489 0.55 -21.34 -18.02
C ALA A 489 0.68 -21.41 -16.47
N PRO A 490 1.25 -22.47 -15.86
CA PRO A 490 1.51 -22.55 -14.42
C PRO A 490 2.62 -21.62 -13.87
N LEU A 491 3.46 -21.03 -14.73
CA LEU A 491 4.72 -20.39 -14.33
C LEU A 491 4.56 -19.24 -13.31
N PRO A 492 3.58 -18.33 -13.43
CA PRO A 492 3.39 -17.27 -12.43
C PRO A 492 3.11 -17.82 -11.02
N MET A 493 2.28 -18.86 -10.91
CA MET A 493 1.93 -19.47 -9.63
C MET A 493 3.12 -20.24 -9.03
N VAL A 494 3.93 -20.91 -9.85
CA VAL A 494 5.19 -21.54 -9.41
C VAL A 494 6.16 -20.48 -8.88
N LEU A 495 6.30 -19.35 -9.57
CA LEU A 495 7.16 -18.25 -9.16
C LEU A 495 6.68 -17.64 -7.82
N PHE A 496 5.39 -17.33 -7.70
CA PHE A 496 4.83 -16.80 -6.45
C PHE A 496 4.99 -17.79 -5.30
N GLY A 497 4.72 -19.07 -5.55
CA GLY A 497 4.85 -20.14 -4.57
C GLY A 497 6.28 -20.30 -4.05
N SER A 498 7.24 -20.47 -4.97
CA SER A 498 8.64 -20.69 -4.65
C SER A 498 9.31 -19.50 -3.95
N VAL A 499 9.07 -18.27 -4.43
CA VAL A 499 9.64 -17.06 -3.83
C VAL A 499 9.03 -16.78 -2.45
N ALA A 500 7.72 -17.00 -2.27
CA ALA A 500 7.07 -16.90 -0.96
C ALA A 500 7.61 -17.93 0.05
N LEU A 501 7.79 -19.19 -0.36
CA LEU A 501 8.37 -20.24 0.49
C LEU A 501 9.81 -19.89 0.90
N LEU A 502 10.64 -19.48 -0.06
CA LEU A 502 12.01 -19.06 0.22
C LEU A 502 12.06 -17.89 1.21
N SER A 503 11.25 -16.85 0.98
CA SER A 503 11.18 -15.71 1.90
C SER A 503 10.67 -16.11 3.29
N GLY A 504 9.69 -17.02 3.37
CA GLY A 504 9.17 -17.53 4.65
C GLY A 504 10.23 -18.29 5.44
N LEU A 505 11.08 -19.09 4.78
CA LEU A 505 12.19 -19.79 5.42
C LEU A 505 13.29 -18.83 5.90
N LEU A 506 13.65 -17.84 5.08
CA LEU A 506 14.67 -16.85 5.43
C LEU A 506 14.28 -15.99 6.65
N ILE A 507 12.98 -15.79 6.92
CA ILE A 507 12.51 -15.05 8.10
C ILE A 507 12.80 -15.77 9.42
N LEU A 508 13.07 -17.07 9.41
CA LEU A 508 13.46 -17.80 10.62
C LEU A 508 14.78 -17.28 11.21
N GLU A 509 15.63 -16.63 10.41
CA GLU A 509 16.87 -15.98 10.86
C GLU A 509 16.64 -14.71 11.70
N PHE A 510 15.41 -14.15 11.67
CA PHE A 510 15.09 -12.94 12.40
C PHE A 510 14.77 -13.20 13.88
N PRO A 511 15.03 -12.22 14.76
CA PRO A 511 14.64 -12.30 16.17
C PRO A 511 13.13 -12.16 16.33
N GLU A 512 12.56 -12.81 17.35
CA GLU A 512 11.20 -12.49 17.80
C GLU A 512 11.23 -11.13 18.52
N THR A 513 10.37 -10.20 18.10
CA THR A 513 10.30 -8.83 18.64
C THR A 513 9.17 -8.64 19.64
N THR A 514 8.27 -9.62 19.77
CA THR A 514 7.13 -9.55 20.68
C THR A 514 7.56 -9.34 22.13
N GLY A 515 7.12 -8.25 22.75
CA GLY A 515 7.41 -7.93 24.15
C GLY A 515 8.86 -7.54 24.43
N THR A 516 9.62 -7.20 23.39
CA THR A 516 10.98 -6.64 23.51
C THR A 516 10.93 -5.10 23.47
N THR A 517 11.84 -4.45 24.20
CA THR A 517 12.04 -3.01 24.09
C THR A 517 12.62 -2.70 22.71
N LEU A 518 12.13 -1.64 22.08
CA LEU A 518 12.61 -1.21 20.78
C LEU A 518 14.09 -0.80 20.89
N PRO A 519 14.96 -1.24 19.96
CA PRO A 519 16.37 -0.87 20.00
C PRO A 519 16.52 0.63 19.69
N ASP A 520 17.29 1.34 20.50
CA ASP A 520 17.57 2.76 20.28
C ASP A 520 18.89 2.96 19.53
N THR A 521 19.85 2.04 19.71
CA THR A 521 21.17 2.09 19.09
C THR A 521 21.39 1.00 18.03
N LEU A 522 22.36 1.22 17.13
CA LEU A 522 22.77 0.24 16.12
C LEU A 522 23.29 -1.07 16.74
N GLU A 523 23.97 -0.97 17.89
CA GLU A 523 24.55 -2.11 18.61
C GLU A 523 23.45 -2.98 19.24
N GLU A 524 22.47 -2.35 19.91
CA GLU A 524 21.28 -3.04 20.43
C GLU A 524 20.50 -3.74 19.31
N ALA A 525 20.29 -3.04 18.19
CA ALA A 525 19.65 -3.62 17.03
C ALA A 525 20.42 -4.85 16.53
N ALA A 526 21.75 -4.79 16.40
CA ALA A 526 22.57 -5.93 16.01
C ALA A 526 22.55 -7.08 17.03
N ALA A 527 22.37 -6.78 18.33
CA ALA A 527 22.36 -7.73 19.43
C ALA A 527 21.00 -8.40 19.72
N LEU A 528 19.90 -7.98 19.08
CA LEU A 528 18.53 -8.49 19.32
C LEU A 528 18.38 -10.03 19.34
N ASN A 529 19.26 -10.80 18.68
CA ASN A 529 19.20 -12.27 18.73
C ASN A 529 19.61 -12.87 20.09
N ASN A 530 20.37 -12.14 20.92
CA ASN A 530 20.93 -12.66 22.18
C ASN A 530 19.98 -12.51 23.38
N ALA A 531 19.00 -11.59 23.32
CA ALA A 531 18.08 -11.35 24.43
C ALA A 531 16.99 -12.44 24.55
N GLY A 532 16.56 -13.02 23.42
CA GLY A 532 15.56 -14.10 23.40
C GLY A 532 16.07 -15.45 23.95
N THR A 533 17.38 -15.68 23.90
CA THR A 533 18.05 -16.83 24.52
C THR A 533 18.38 -16.56 26.00
N ALA A 534 18.82 -15.35 26.36
CA ALA A 534 19.12 -15.01 27.76
C ALA A 534 17.88 -14.98 28.67
N ARG A 535 16.71 -14.59 28.16
CA ARG A 535 15.47 -14.55 28.96
C ARG A 535 14.87 -15.94 29.21
N LYS A 536 15.24 -16.95 28.41
CA LYS A 536 14.85 -18.35 28.64
C LYS A 536 15.73 -19.06 29.67
N SER A 537 16.92 -18.56 29.96
CA SER A 537 17.84 -19.20 30.92
C SER A 537 17.68 -18.73 32.37
N HIS A 538 17.06 -17.58 32.64
CA HIS A 538 16.75 -17.15 34.02
C HIS A 538 15.43 -16.36 34.12
N PRO A 539 14.30 -17.03 34.41
CA PRO A 539 13.04 -16.38 34.74
C PRO A 539 13.08 -15.64 36.10
N GLY A 540 13.99 -16.00 37.01
CA GLY A 540 13.98 -15.53 38.42
C GLY A 540 14.90 -14.36 38.77
N ALA A 541 15.84 -13.95 37.91
CA ALA A 541 16.87 -12.98 38.31
C ALA A 541 16.39 -11.51 38.35
N MET A 542 15.21 -11.21 37.83
CA MET A 542 14.68 -9.83 37.79
C MET A 542 13.75 -9.50 38.97
N GLU A 543 13.37 -10.49 39.77
CA GLU A 543 12.56 -10.31 40.98
C GLU A 543 13.45 -10.00 42.19
N GLU A 544 14.66 -10.57 42.27
CA GLU A 544 15.65 -10.24 43.32
C GLU A 544 16.29 -8.85 43.15
N ALA A 545 16.41 -8.33 41.92
CA ALA A 545 16.95 -6.99 41.66
C ALA A 545 15.98 -5.85 42.03
N LYS A 546 14.67 -6.14 42.15
CA LYS A 546 13.66 -5.17 42.61
C LYS A 546 13.46 -5.16 44.13
N LEU A 547 13.89 -6.21 44.84
CA LEU A 547 13.82 -6.29 46.30
C LEU A 547 15.10 -5.78 47.00
N THR A 548 16.21 -5.64 46.28
CA THR A 548 17.48 -5.12 46.84
C THR A 548 17.67 -3.61 46.66
N THR A 549 16.74 -2.91 46.01
CA THR A 549 16.75 -1.43 45.88
C THR A 549 15.66 -0.73 46.71
N SER A 550 14.96 -1.45 47.59
CA SER A 550 14.00 -0.87 48.55
C SER A 550 14.25 -1.29 50.00
N ALA A 551 15.51 -1.47 50.40
CA ALA A 551 15.93 -1.60 51.80
C ALA A 551 17.05 -0.61 52.12
#